data_AF-A0A957J8V8-F1
#
_entry.id   AF-A0A957J8V8-F1
#
_cell.length_a   1.000
_cell.length_b   1.000
_cell.length_c   1.000
_cell.angle_alpha   90.00
_cell.angle_beta   90.00
_cell.angle_gamma   90.00
#
_symmetry.space_group_name_H-M   'P 1'
#
loop_
_entity.id
_entity.type
_entity.pdbx_description
1 polymer ?
#
loop_
_entity_poly.entity_id
_entity_poly.type
_entity_poly.pdbx_seq_one_letter_code
_entity_poly.pdbx_strand_id
1 'polypeptide(L)'
;MMSNAIVVQNNSALIEFDDAQIDLITRTIAKEATKDELALFIYQCKRTGLDPLAKQIHFQKFTSKNGTSNVSFITTIDGYRLIAD
;
A
#
# COMPACT_ATOMS: atom_id res chain seq x y z
N MET A 1 10.13 9.27 43.62
CA MET A 1 9.31 8.04 43.64
C MET A 1 8.61 7.96 42.29
N MET A 2 8.95 6.92 41.52
CA MET A 2 8.51 6.70 40.14
C MET A 2 7.01 6.49 40.04
N SER A 3 6.38 7.02 39.00
CA SER A 3 5.10 6.52 38.50
C SER A 3 5.28 6.17 37.03
N ASN A 4 5.34 4.86 36.80
CA ASN A 4 5.60 4.19 35.54
C ASN A 4 4.35 4.16 34.66
N ALA A 5 4.59 4.37 33.36
CA ALA A 5 4.00 3.66 32.22
C ALA A 5 2.48 3.44 32.17
N ILE A 6 1.85 4.19 31.25
CA ILE A 6 0.73 3.69 30.45
C ILE A 6 0.98 4.10 28.99
N VAL A 7 2.00 3.49 28.39
CA VAL A 7 2.09 3.47 26.92
C VAL A 7 1.16 2.36 26.48
N VAL A 8 -0.09 2.72 26.20
CA VAL A 8 -1.03 1.84 25.49
C VAL A 8 -0.48 1.68 24.08
N GLN A 9 0.40 0.68 23.89
CA GLN A 9 0.82 0.17 22.60
C GLN A 9 -0.40 -0.51 21.96
N ASN A 10 -1.31 0.29 21.39
CA ASN A 10 -2.33 -0.20 20.48
C ASN A 10 -1.59 -0.65 19.21
N ASN A 11 -1.03 -1.86 19.25
CA ASN A 11 -0.35 -2.51 18.13
C ASN A 11 -1.38 -3.00 17.11
N SER A 12 -2.16 -2.06 16.56
CA SER A 12 -2.73 -2.22 15.24
C SER A 12 -1.54 -2.17 14.30
N ALA A 13 -1.19 -3.28 13.64
CA ALA A 13 -0.11 -3.34 12.66
C ALA A 13 -0.48 -2.47 11.45
N LEU A 14 -0.47 -1.15 11.63
CA LEU A 14 -0.53 -0.17 10.57
C LEU A 14 0.82 -0.34 9.86
N ILE A 15 0.79 -0.83 8.64
CA ILE A 15 1.97 -0.90 7.80
C ILE A 15 2.42 0.55 7.57
N GLU A 16 3.35 1.03 8.39
CA GLU A 16 3.99 2.32 8.22
C GLU A 16 5.10 2.14 7.18
N PHE A 17 4.91 2.78 6.02
CA PHE A 17 5.93 2.86 5.01
C PHE A 17 6.82 4.06 5.31
N ASP A 18 8.12 3.82 5.46
CA ASP A 18 9.13 4.87 5.52
C ASP A 18 9.25 5.59 4.16
N ASP A 19 9.69 6.84 4.13
CA ASP A 19 9.89 7.59 2.88
C ASP A 19 10.79 6.85 1.88
N ALA A 20 11.82 6.13 2.35
CA ALA A 20 12.66 5.30 1.49
C ALA A 20 11.90 4.10 0.90
N GLN A 21 10.93 3.55 1.64
CA GLN A 21 10.07 2.47 1.16
C GLN A 21 9.05 3.00 0.15
N ILE A 22 8.50 4.19 0.36
CA ILE A 22 7.58 4.84 -0.59
C ILE A 22 8.30 5.11 -1.91
N ASP A 23 9.55 5.59 -1.87
CA ASP A 23 10.37 5.76 -3.07
C ASP A 23 10.64 4.42 -3.78
N LEU A 24 10.98 3.37 -3.00
CA LEU A 24 11.17 2.02 -3.52
C LEU A 24 9.90 1.46 -4.19
N ILE A 25 8.74 1.64 -3.56
CA ILE A 25 7.45 1.20 -4.11
C ILE A 25 7.14 1.98 -5.40
N THR A 26 7.43 3.27 -5.43
CA THR A 26 7.22 4.12 -6.61
C THR A 26 8.08 3.67 -7.78
N ARG A 27 9.38 3.42 -7.57
CA ARG A 27 10.30 2.99 -8.64
C ARG A 27 10.05 1.57 -9.13
N THR A 28 9.58 0.67 -8.27
CA THR A 28 9.48 -0.76 -8.57
C THR A 28 8.07 -1.20 -8.97
N ILE A 29 7.03 -0.71 -8.30
CA ILE A 29 5.64 -1.16 -8.50
C ILE A 29 4.81 -0.09 -9.22
N ALA A 30 4.86 1.15 -8.73
CA ALA A 30 4.02 2.25 -9.22
C ALA A 30 4.74 3.12 -10.26
N LYS A 31 5.40 2.47 -11.23
CA LYS A 31 6.12 3.15 -12.30
C LYS A 31 5.10 3.98 -13.11
N GLU A 32 5.33 5.30 -13.22
CA GLU A 32 4.44 6.28 -13.87
C GLU A 32 3.15 6.64 -13.09
N ALA A 33 3.08 6.30 -11.80
CA ALA A 33 2.02 6.79 -10.93
C ALA A 33 2.19 8.29 -10.62
N THR A 34 1.08 9.03 -10.61
CA THR A 34 1.05 10.39 -10.05
C THR A 34 1.03 10.33 -8.52
N LYS A 35 1.32 11.47 -7.88
CA LYS A 35 1.36 11.56 -6.40
C LYS A 35 0.04 11.12 -5.75
N ASP A 36 -1.10 11.51 -6.33
CA ASP A 36 -2.42 11.13 -5.82
C ASP A 36 -2.71 9.63 -6.01
N GLU A 37 -2.30 9.05 -7.14
CA GLU A 37 -2.44 7.62 -7.42
C GLU A 37 -1.58 6.78 -6.47
N LEU A 38 -0.35 7.24 -6.18
CA LEU A 38 0.53 6.63 -5.19
C LEU A 38 -0.07 6.70 -3.78
N ALA A 39 -0.63 7.86 -3.39
CA ALA A 39 -1.29 8.02 -2.10
C ALA A 39 -2.48 7.06 -1.94
N LEU A 40 -3.29 6.90 -3.00
CA LEU A 40 -4.38 5.92 -3.05
C LEU A 40 -3.87 4.48 -2.92
N PHE A 41 -2.78 4.15 -3.62
CA PHE A 41 -2.17 2.82 -3.55
C PHE A 41 -1.65 2.50 -2.14
N ILE A 42 -0.93 3.43 -1.51
CA ILE A 42 -0.42 3.27 -0.14
C ILE A 42 -1.58 3.15 0.85
N TYR A 43 -2.63 3.96 0.68
CA TYR A 43 -3.84 3.84 1.50
C TYR A 43 -4.49 2.46 1.36
N GLN A 44 -4.59 1.95 0.13
CA GLN A 44 -5.13 0.62 -0.13
C GLN A 44 -4.28 -0.47 0.54
N CYS A 45 -2.95 -0.40 0.44
CA CYS A 45 -2.02 -1.32 1.10
C CYS A 45 -2.19 -1.30 2.63
N LYS A 46 -2.24 -0.10 3.23
CA LYS A 46 -2.47 0.09 4.67
C LYS A 46 -3.81 -0.46 5.12
N ARG A 47 -4.86 -0.28 4.32
CA ARG A 47 -6.22 -0.73 4.62
C ARG A 47 -6.35 -2.25 4.56
N THR A 48 -5.72 -2.91 3.60
CA THR A 48 -5.83 -4.37 3.42
C THR A 48 -4.73 -5.16 4.13
N GLY A 49 -3.72 -4.50 4.69
CA GLY A 49 -2.57 -5.17 5.28
C GLY A 49 -1.70 -5.90 4.25
N LEU A 50 -1.80 -5.53 2.97
CA LEU A 50 -1.07 -6.19 1.89
C LEU A 50 0.28 -5.51 1.66
N ASP A 51 1.29 -6.34 1.40
CA ASP A 51 2.64 -5.85 1.17
C ASP A 51 2.94 -5.72 -0.35
N PRO A 52 3.20 -4.50 -0.85
CA PRO A 52 3.53 -4.26 -2.26
C PRO A 52 4.92 -4.78 -2.65
N LEU A 53 5.87 -4.86 -1.71
CA LEU A 53 7.21 -5.39 -1.96
C LEU A 53 7.21 -6.92 -2.03
N ALA A 54 6.33 -7.57 -1.25
CA ALA A 54 6.08 -9.00 -1.33
C ALA A 54 5.28 -9.42 -2.58
N LYS A 55 4.99 -8.47 -3.50
CA LYS A 55 4.22 -8.70 -4.73
C LYS A 55 2.81 -9.25 -4.47
N GLN A 56 2.21 -8.88 -3.34
CA GLN A 56 0.81 -9.26 -3.03
C GLN A 56 -0.20 -8.34 -3.73
N ILE A 57 0.23 -7.12 -4.05
CA ILE A 57 -0.59 -6.12 -4.73
C ILE A 57 0.23 -5.42 -5.82
N HIS A 58 -0.38 -5.26 -6.98
CA HIS A 58 0.21 -4.61 -8.16
C HIS A 58 -0.55 -3.34 -8.51
N PHE A 59 0.21 -2.33 -8.93
CA PHE A 59 -0.32 -1.10 -9.50
C PHE A 59 -0.28 -1.21 -11.02
N GLN A 60 -1.42 -1.07 -11.68
CA GLN A 60 -1.47 -1.07 -13.15
C GLN A 60 -2.22 0.15 -13.66
N LYS A 61 -1.53 0.96 -14.45
CA LYS A 61 -2.10 2.12 -15.13
C LYS A 61 -2.39 1.75 -16.58
N PHE A 62 -3.60 2.05 -17.03
CA PHE A 62 -4.04 1.80 -18.39
C PHE A 62 -4.50 3.09 -19.03
N THR A 63 -3.94 3.40 -20.21
CA THR A 63 -4.43 4.50 -21.04
C THR A 63 -5.44 3.94 -22.03
N SER A 64 -6.69 4.37 -21.89
CA SER A 64 -7.74 4.02 -22.85
C SER A 64 -7.47 4.70 -24.20
N LYS A 65 -8.01 4.14 -25.30
CA LYS A 65 -7.92 4.75 -26.64
C LYS A 65 -8.47 6.18 -26.70
N ASN A 66 -9.35 6.54 -25.77
CA ASN A 66 -9.92 7.88 -25.64
C ASN A 66 -9.02 8.87 -24.88
N GLY A 67 -7.79 8.48 -24.53
CA GLY A 67 -6.83 9.32 -23.79
C GLY A 67 -7.03 9.36 -22.27
N THR A 68 -8.04 8.66 -21.74
CA THR A 68 -8.28 8.58 -20.28
C THR A 68 -7.34 7.56 -19.65
N SER A 69 -6.49 7.99 -18.73
CA SER A 69 -5.70 7.11 -17.87
C SER A 69 -6.54 6.63 -16.69
N ASN A 70 -6.66 5.31 -16.54
CA ASN A 70 -7.33 4.67 -15.43
C ASN A 70 -6.31 3.85 -14.63
N VAL A 71 -6.49 3.80 -13.32
CA VAL A 71 -5.66 3.02 -12.41
C VAL A 71 -6.45 1.84 -11.87
N SER A 72 -5.85 0.66 -11.92
CA SER A 72 -6.40 -0.56 -11.35
C SER A 72 -5.40 -1.17 -10.37
N PHE A 73 -5.91 -1.60 -9.22
CA PHE A 73 -5.13 -2.34 -8.23
C PHE A 73 -5.45 -3.83 -8.37
N ILE A 74 -4.42 -4.64 -8.58
CA ILE A 74 -4.57 -6.09 -8.78
C ILE A 74 -3.93 -6.80 -7.58
N THR A 75 -4.75 -7.51 -6.82
CA THR A 75 -4.30 -8.30 -5.67
C THR A 75 -4.12 -9.77 -6.09
N THR A 76 -3.07 -10.42 -5.58
CA THR A 76 -2.85 -11.85 -5.82
C THR A 76 -3.83 -12.73 -5.04
N ILE A 77 -3.98 -13.99 -5.45
CA ILE A 77 -4.87 -14.96 -4.77
C ILE A 77 -4.48 -15.15 -3.30
N ASP A 78 -3.18 -15.21 -3.00
CA ASP A 78 -2.68 -15.29 -1.62
C ASP A 78 -3.00 -14.02 -0.82
N GLY A 79 -2.93 -12.84 -1.45
CA GLY A 79 -3.37 -11.60 -0.83
C GLY A 79 -4.85 -11.63 -0.47
N TYR A 80 -5.71 -12.17 -1.35
CA TYR A 80 -7.15 -12.32 -1.06
C TYR A 80 -7.44 -13.22 0.14
N ARG A 81 -6.60 -14.25 0.37
CA ARG A 81 -6.75 -15.14 1.52
C ARG A 81 -6.40 -14.46 2.83
N LEU A 82 -5.44 -13.54 2.84
CA LEU A 82 -5.03 -12.80 4.03
C LEU A 82 -6.11 -11.83 4.54
N ILE A 83 -6.93 -11.29 3.64
CA ILE A 83 -7.96 -10.28 3.96
C ILE A 83 -9.28 -10.95 4.39
N ALA A 84 -9.43 -12.25 4.15
CA ALA A 84 -10.67 -12.98 4.35
C ALA A 84 -10.83 -13.59 5.77
N ASP A 85 -9.83 -13.44 6.64
CA ASP A 85 -9.88 -13.83 8.06
C ASP A 85 -10.15 -12.62 8.96
#